data_AF-A0A3M1UWC7-F1
#
_entry.id   AF-A0A3M1UWC7-F1
#
_cell.length_a   1.000
_cell.length_b   1.000
_cell.length_c   1.000
_cell.angle_alpha   90.00
_cell.angle_beta   90.00
_cell.angle_gamma   90.00
#
_symmetry.space_group_name_H-M   'P 1'
#
loop_
_entity.id
_entity.type
_entity.pdbx_description
1 polymer ?
#
loop_
_entity_poly.entity_id
_entity_poly.type
_entity_poly.pdbx_seq_one_letter_code
_entity_poly.pdbx_strand_id
1 'polypeptide(L)'
;MSPEIDGLIEQVQYNCHISDARHGTDYGLCTYLMKMREYYRWEQGLPYGVHIDKDEVGDWLTEREALWGSLADEDYRPLQIGEHRLDPFDVAGVNLRIADLGYLYSAGLVHSGRAQFFLTRLRERIEG
;
A
#
# COMPACT_ATOMS: atom_id res chain seq x y z
N MET A 1 -15.75 -10.47 -0.28
CA MET A 1 -15.17 -9.84 -1.48
C MET A 1 -14.99 -10.93 -2.54
N SER A 2 -14.80 -10.58 -3.82
CA SER A 2 -14.41 -11.59 -4.82
C SER A 2 -12.93 -11.96 -4.63
N PRO A 3 -12.52 -13.21 -4.87
CA PRO A 3 -11.12 -13.64 -4.73
C PRO A 3 -10.16 -12.80 -5.59
N GLU A 4 -10.65 -12.31 -6.73
CA GLU A 4 -9.90 -11.43 -7.63
C GLU A 4 -9.55 -10.08 -7.00
N ILE A 5 -10.47 -9.49 -6.23
CA ILE A 5 -10.22 -8.23 -5.52
C ILE A 5 -9.29 -8.46 -4.34
N ASP A 6 -9.44 -9.56 -3.60
CA ASP A 6 -8.54 -9.88 -2.49
C ASP A 6 -7.09 -10.03 -2.97
N GLY A 7 -6.88 -10.77 -4.07
CA GLY A 7 -5.57 -10.88 -4.70
C GLY A 7 -5.03 -9.56 -5.25
N LEU A 8 -5.89 -8.66 -5.75
CA LEU A 8 -5.45 -7.33 -6.19
C LEU A 8 -5.02 -6.45 -5.01
N ILE A 9 -5.73 -6.51 -3.88
CA ILE A 9 -5.37 -5.77 -2.66
C ILE A 9 -3.97 -6.16 -2.20
N GLU A 10 -3.66 -7.46 -2.14
CA GLU A 10 -2.34 -7.95 -1.73
C GLU A 10 -1.22 -7.43 -2.65
N GLN A 11 -1.45 -7.44 -3.96
CA GLN A 11 -0.47 -6.97 -4.95
C GLN A 11 -0.24 -5.46 -4.87
N VAL A 12 -1.30 -4.68 -4.70
CA VAL A 12 -1.21 -3.23 -4.49
C VAL A 12 -0.46 -2.93 -3.20
N GLN A 13 -0.78 -3.64 -2.11
CA GLN A 13 -0.10 -3.49 -0.83
C GLN A 13 1.40 -3.82 -0.92
N TYR A 14 1.76 -4.86 -1.69
CA TYR A 14 3.16 -5.19 -1.94
C TYR A 14 3.94 -4.05 -2.61
N ASN A 15 3.35 -3.43 -3.65
CA ASN A 15 3.97 -2.27 -4.30
C ASN A 15 4.04 -1.04 -3.39
N CYS A 16 3.07 -0.86 -2.48
CA CYS A 16 3.17 0.13 -1.42
C CYS A 16 4.36 -0.14 -0.49
N HIS A 17 4.61 -1.40 -0.11
CA HIS A 17 5.77 -1.76 0.72
C HIS A 17 7.10 -1.42 0.05
N ILE A 18 7.24 -1.63 -1.28
CA ILE A 18 8.44 -1.21 -2.02
C ILE A 18 8.60 0.31 -2.00
N SER A 19 7.51 1.05 -2.24
CA SER A 19 7.55 2.52 -2.22
C SER A 19 7.95 3.06 -0.84
N ASP A 20 7.40 2.47 0.21
CA ASP A 20 7.73 2.79 1.60
C ASP A 20 9.18 2.45 1.92
N ALA A 21 9.67 1.28 1.50
CA ALA A 21 11.06 0.87 1.71
C ALA A 21 12.06 1.89 1.15
N ARG A 22 11.77 2.44 -0.02
CA ARG A 22 12.62 3.44 -0.70
C ARG A 22 12.62 4.82 -0.03
N HIS A 23 11.63 5.14 0.81
CA HIS A 23 11.44 6.49 1.37
C HIS A 23 11.18 6.51 2.89
N GLY A 24 11.26 5.35 3.57
CA GLY A 24 10.80 5.15 4.94
C GLY A 24 11.67 5.82 6.01
N THR A 25 12.88 6.25 5.66
CA THR A 25 13.92 6.65 6.61
C THR A 25 14.22 8.15 6.68
N ASP A 26 13.46 9.01 5.99
CA ASP A 26 13.76 10.45 5.92
C ASP A 26 13.39 11.26 7.19
N TYR A 27 13.01 10.60 8.28
CA TYR A 27 12.56 11.25 9.51
C TYR A 27 13.58 11.12 10.65
N GLY A 28 13.68 12.15 11.51
CA GLY A 28 14.40 12.02 12.79
C GLY A 28 13.73 10.99 13.71
N LEU A 29 14.52 10.35 14.59
CA LEU A 29 14.12 9.17 15.38
C LEU A 29 12.77 9.31 16.10
N CYS A 30 12.52 10.41 16.81
CA CYS A 30 11.25 10.61 17.52
C CYS A 30 10.05 10.67 16.58
N THR A 31 10.20 11.37 15.45
CA THR A 31 9.15 11.49 14.43
C THR A 31 8.91 10.15 13.74
N TYR A 32 9.97 9.40 13.46
CA TYR A 32 9.90 8.06 12.89
C TYR A 32 9.11 7.12 13.80
N LEU A 33 9.48 7.01 15.08
CA LEU A 33 8.79 6.12 16.03
C LEU A 33 7.32 6.46 16.22
N MET A 34 6.95 7.75 16.27
CA MET A 34 5.55 8.17 16.31
C MET A 34 4.79 7.73 15.06
N LYS A 35 5.39 7.90 13.87
CA LYS A 35 4.79 7.46 12.60
C LYS A 35 4.65 5.95 12.54
N MET A 36 5.64 5.19 12.99
CA MET A 36 5.61 3.73 12.99
C MET A 36 4.51 3.19 13.90
N ARG A 37 4.32 3.80 15.07
CA ARG A 37 3.22 3.43 15.98
C ARG A 37 1.84 3.68 15.37
N GLU A 38 1.66 4.79 14.66
CA GLU A 38 0.40 5.06 13.96
C GLU A 38 0.23 4.16 12.72
N TYR A 39 1.32 3.77 12.07
CA TYR A 39 1.27 2.83 10.95
C TYR A 39 0.85 1.43 11.44
N TYR A 40 1.46 0.93 12.51
CA TYR A 40 1.05 -0.29 13.18
C TYR A 40 -0.45 -0.26 13.51
N ARG A 41 -0.94 0.83 14.12
CA ARG A 41 -2.37 1.00 14.41
C ARG A 41 -3.25 0.83 13.17
N TRP A 42 -2.89 1.52 12.09
CA TRP A 42 -3.63 1.46 10.83
C TRP A 42 -3.65 0.05 10.25
N GLU A 43 -2.49 -0.60 10.19
CA GLU A 43 -2.36 -1.93 9.60
C GLU A 43 -3.13 -3.00 10.41
N GLN A 44 -3.09 -2.91 11.74
CA GLN A 44 -3.84 -3.81 12.62
C GLN A 44 -5.34 -3.47 12.72
N GLY A 45 -5.80 -2.40 12.03
CA GLY A 45 -7.20 -1.96 12.08
C GLY A 45 -7.66 -1.50 13.48
N LEU A 46 -6.72 -1.02 14.31
CA LEU A 46 -7.00 -0.69 15.71
C LEU A 46 -7.70 0.68 15.84
N PRO A 47 -8.76 0.80 16.68
CA PRO A 47 -9.42 2.07 16.94
C PRO A 47 -8.51 3.12 17.58
N TYR A 48 -8.89 4.39 17.39
CA TYR A 48 -8.23 5.50 18.07
C TYR A 48 -8.36 5.39 19.59
N GLY A 49 -7.24 5.59 20.31
CA GLY A 49 -7.20 5.59 21.77
C GLY A 49 -6.95 4.24 22.42
N VAL A 50 -6.93 3.13 21.65
CA VAL A 50 -6.52 1.83 22.18
C VAL A 50 -5.05 1.88 22.60
N HIS A 51 -4.75 1.36 23.80
CA HIS A 51 -3.38 1.21 24.26
C HIS A 51 -2.67 0.21 23.35
N ILE A 52 -1.50 0.58 22.85
CA ILE A 52 -0.65 -0.28 22.04
C ILE A 52 0.59 -0.57 22.86
N ASP A 53 0.90 -1.84 23.06
CA ASP A 53 2.09 -2.24 23.78
C ASP A 53 3.36 -1.81 23.01
N LYS A 54 4.37 -1.38 23.75
CA LYS A 54 5.64 -0.92 23.16
C LYS A 54 6.43 -2.09 22.54
N ASP A 55 6.32 -3.29 23.12
CA ASP A 55 7.09 -4.45 22.71
C ASP A 55 6.47 -5.03 21.43
N GLU A 56 5.12 -5.06 21.33
CA GLU A 56 4.41 -5.42 20.10
C GLU A 56 4.76 -4.52 18.90
N VAL A 57 4.85 -3.20 19.12
CA VAL A 57 5.25 -2.26 18.07
C VAL A 57 6.72 -2.43 17.71
N GLY A 58 7.57 -2.70 18.71
CA GLY A 58 9.01 -2.91 18.50
C GLY A 58 9.31 -4.15 17.66
N ASP A 59 8.65 -5.27 17.97
CA ASP A 59 8.79 -6.52 17.22
C ASP A 59 8.28 -6.34 15.78
N TRP A 60 7.08 -5.78 15.61
CA TRP A 60 6.53 -5.46 14.30
C TRP A 60 7.43 -4.51 13.50
N LEU A 61 8.00 -3.49 14.15
CA LEU A 61 8.86 -2.53 13.49
C LEU A 61 10.15 -3.19 12.99
N THR A 62 10.71 -4.11 13.77
CA THR A 62 11.90 -4.88 13.39
C THR A 62 11.61 -5.73 12.15
N GLU A 63 10.47 -6.44 12.13
CA GLU A 63 10.03 -7.21 10.96
C GLU A 63 9.79 -6.31 9.74
N ARG A 64 9.18 -5.14 9.95
CA ARG A 64 8.92 -4.16 8.91
C ARG A 64 10.21 -3.60 8.31
N GLU A 65 11.19 -3.26 9.14
CA GLU A 65 12.49 -2.76 8.70
C GLU A 65 13.28 -3.82 7.94
N ALA A 66 13.21 -5.09 8.38
CA ALA A 66 13.80 -6.20 7.65
C ALA A 66 13.14 -6.40 6.28
N LEU A 67 11.80 -6.34 6.22
CA LEU A 67 11.05 -6.40 4.96
C LEU A 67 11.45 -5.24 4.04
N TRP A 68 11.45 -4.01 4.54
CA TRP A 68 11.84 -2.84 3.76
C TRP A 68 13.28 -2.92 3.26
N GLY A 69 14.21 -3.36 4.11
CA GLY A 69 15.60 -3.60 3.71
C GLY A 69 15.72 -4.60 2.55
N SER A 70 14.86 -5.62 2.51
CA SER A 70 14.82 -6.60 1.41
C SER A 70 14.17 -6.08 0.11
N LEU A 71 13.35 -5.02 0.20
CA LEU A 71 12.53 -4.52 -0.90
C LEU A 71 13.02 -3.19 -1.49
N ALA A 72 13.94 -2.49 -0.83
CA ALA A 72 14.38 -1.16 -1.24
C ALA A 72 14.90 -1.13 -2.69
N ASP A 73 15.63 -2.18 -3.09
CA ASP A 73 16.23 -2.32 -4.42
C ASP A 73 15.35 -3.10 -5.42
N GLU A 74 14.20 -3.62 -4.99
CA GLU A 74 13.30 -4.40 -5.85
C GLU A 74 12.47 -3.48 -6.76
N ASP A 75 12.21 -3.91 -8.00
CA ASP A 75 11.31 -3.21 -8.91
C ASP A 75 9.83 -3.39 -8.52
N TYR A 76 8.99 -2.41 -8.86
CA TYR A 76 7.54 -2.54 -8.70
C TYR A 76 7.03 -3.72 -9.52
N ARG A 77 6.19 -4.55 -8.91
CA ARG A 77 5.67 -5.74 -9.55
C ARG A 77 4.41 -5.41 -10.38
N PRO A 78 4.22 -6.08 -11.52
CA PRO A 78 3.00 -5.96 -12.29
C PRO A 78 1.80 -6.57 -11.55
N LEU A 79 0.62 -6.06 -11.88
CA LEU A 79 -0.65 -6.49 -11.31
C LEU A 79 -1.26 -7.59 -12.18
N GLN A 80 -1.55 -8.74 -11.57
CA GLN A 80 -2.25 -9.86 -12.16
C GLN A 80 -3.75 -9.74 -11.86
N ILE A 81 -4.57 -9.60 -12.91
CA ILE A 81 -6.03 -9.48 -12.84
C ILE A 81 -6.62 -10.47 -13.87
N GLY A 82 -7.18 -11.57 -13.38
CA GLY A 82 -7.50 -12.73 -14.23
C GLY A 82 -6.26 -13.23 -14.99
N GLU A 83 -6.37 -13.31 -16.32
CA GLU A 83 -5.27 -13.71 -17.22
C GLU A 83 -4.34 -12.53 -17.59
N HIS A 84 -4.66 -11.31 -17.17
CA HIS A 84 -3.92 -10.12 -17.57
C HIS A 84 -2.83 -9.74 -16.58
N ARG A 85 -1.62 -9.50 -17.11
CA ARG A 85 -0.49 -8.93 -16.38
C ARG A 85 -0.29 -7.48 -16.83
N LEU A 86 -0.56 -6.53 -15.94
CA LEU A 86 -0.56 -5.09 -16.22
C LEU A 86 0.58 -4.37 -15.50
N ASP A 87 1.14 -3.34 -16.14
CA ASP A 87 2.07 -2.42 -15.48
C ASP A 87 1.34 -1.71 -14.32
N PRO A 88 1.94 -1.59 -13.12
CA PRO A 88 1.26 -0.98 -11.97
C PRO A 88 0.95 0.52 -12.19
N PHE A 89 1.58 1.19 -13.16
CA PHE A 89 1.29 2.55 -13.58
C PHE A 89 0.30 2.64 -14.75
N ASP A 90 -0.13 1.52 -15.35
CA ASP A 90 -1.21 1.49 -16.33
C ASP A 90 -2.58 1.61 -15.65
N VAL A 91 -2.84 2.80 -15.11
CA VAL A 91 -4.08 3.11 -14.37
C VAL A 91 -5.32 2.88 -15.23
N ALA A 92 -5.25 3.20 -16.52
CA ALA A 92 -6.37 3.02 -17.45
C ALA A 92 -6.65 1.54 -17.68
N GLY A 93 -5.61 0.75 -17.97
CA GLY A 93 -5.72 -0.70 -18.18
C GLY A 93 -6.23 -1.44 -16.94
N VAL A 94 -5.74 -1.08 -15.75
CA VAL A 94 -6.23 -1.67 -14.49
C VAL A 94 -7.69 -1.34 -14.26
N ASN A 95 -8.08 -0.06 -14.37
CA ASN A 95 -9.46 0.36 -14.16
C ASN A 95 -10.44 -0.25 -15.17
N LEU A 96 -10.02 -0.50 -16.41
CA LEU A 96 -10.84 -1.19 -17.39
C LEU A 96 -11.22 -2.61 -16.93
N ARG A 97 -10.34 -3.30 -16.19
CA ARG A 97 -10.56 -4.67 -15.73
C ARG A 97 -11.37 -4.76 -14.45
N ILE A 98 -11.27 -3.77 -13.58
CA ILE A 98 -11.96 -3.78 -12.28
C ILE A 98 -13.24 -2.93 -12.25
N ALA A 99 -13.62 -2.31 -13.38
CA ALA A 99 -14.78 -1.45 -13.48
C ALA A 99 -16.07 -2.13 -12.97
N ASP A 100 -16.31 -3.37 -13.43
CA ASP A 100 -17.50 -4.15 -13.08
C ASP A 100 -17.45 -4.72 -11.65
N LEU A 101 -16.28 -4.69 -11.00
CA LEU A 101 -16.10 -5.12 -9.62
C LEU A 101 -16.46 -4.02 -8.62
N GLY A 102 -16.72 -2.79 -9.08
CA GLY A 102 -17.08 -1.66 -8.24
C GLY A 102 -15.88 -1.07 -7.49
N TYR A 103 -14.69 -1.10 -8.09
CA TYR A 103 -13.46 -0.53 -7.54
C TYR A 103 -12.84 0.48 -8.50
N LEU A 104 -12.01 1.36 -7.93
CA LEU A 104 -11.19 2.33 -8.64
C LEU A 104 -9.75 2.20 -8.16
N TYR A 105 -8.84 2.13 -9.12
CA TYR A 105 -7.40 2.09 -8.92
C TYR A 105 -6.76 3.40 -9.38
N SER A 106 -5.71 3.82 -8.70
CA SER A 106 -4.87 4.95 -9.12
C SER A 106 -3.42 4.69 -8.75
N ALA A 107 -2.51 5.17 -9.59
CA ALA A 107 -1.08 5.09 -9.38
C ALA A 107 -0.38 6.33 -9.96
N GLY A 108 0.72 6.75 -9.35
CA GLY A 108 1.51 7.86 -9.84
C GLY A 108 2.71 8.20 -8.95
N LEU A 109 3.55 9.13 -9.42
CA LEU A 109 4.66 9.67 -8.65
C LEU A 109 4.22 10.98 -7.97
N VAL A 110 4.50 11.11 -6.67
CA VAL A 110 4.30 12.36 -5.93
C VAL A 110 5.59 13.15 -5.81
N HIS A 111 5.50 14.35 -5.21
CA HIS A 111 6.67 15.17 -4.91
C HIS A 111 7.71 14.33 -4.16
N SER A 112 8.99 14.43 -4.59
CA SER A 112 10.14 13.57 -4.25
C SER A 112 10.34 12.29 -5.08
N GLY A 113 9.51 12.00 -6.09
CA GLY A 113 9.65 10.81 -6.94
C GLY A 113 9.14 9.52 -6.29
N ARG A 114 8.44 9.62 -5.15
CA ARG A 114 7.82 8.49 -4.47
C ARG A 114 6.60 8.00 -5.23
N ALA A 115 6.53 6.70 -5.52
CA ALA A 115 5.33 6.11 -6.12
C ALA A 115 4.21 5.98 -5.08
N GLN A 116 2.98 6.19 -5.50
CA GLN A 116 1.80 5.89 -4.69
C GLN A 116 0.88 4.99 -5.50
N PHE A 117 0.30 4.02 -4.82
CA PHE A 117 -0.68 3.09 -5.36
C PHE A 117 -1.89 3.12 -4.44
N PHE A 118 -3.09 3.13 -5.01
CA PHE A 118 -4.32 3.21 -4.26
C PHE A 118 -5.40 2.37 -4.93
N LEU A 119 -6.15 1.65 -4.12
CA LEU A 119 -7.33 0.90 -4.53
C LEU A 119 -8.47 1.24 -3.58
N THR A 120 -9.63 1.55 -4.13
CA THR A 120 -10.82 1.88 -3.33
C THR A 120 -12.08 1.32 -3.94
N ARG A 121 -13.10 1.19 -3.11
CA ARG A 121 -14.45 0.88 -3.57
C ARG A 121 -15.09 2.13 -4.18
N LEU A 122 -15.57 2.00 -5.41
CA LEU A 122 -16.33 3.05 -6.08
C LEU A 122 -17.70 3.20 -5.42
N ARG A 123 -18.03 4.42 -4.98
CA ARG A 123 -19.31 4.74 -4.34
C ARG A 123 -20.33 5.25 -5.35
N GLU A 124 -19.92 6.16 -6.21
CA GLU A 124 -20.74 6.79 -7.22
C GLU A 124 -19.84 7.26 -8.36
N ARG A 125 -20.35 7.19 -9.60
CA ARG A 125 -19.69 7.76 -10.78
C ARG A 125 -20.47 9.02 -11.16
N ILE A 126 -19.84 10.18 -11.02
CA ILE A 126 -20.44 11.43 -11.47
C ILE A 126 -20.22 11.48 -12.99
N GLU A 127 -21.26 11.22 -13.75
CA GLU A 127 -21.27 11.46 -15.20
C GLU A 127 -21.35 12.96 -15.43
N GLY A 128 -20.43 13.49 -16.24
CA GLY A 128 -20.39 14.87 -16.70
C GLY A 128 -20.73 14.97 -18.17
#